data_AF-A0A4Z2I6L4-F1
#
_entry.id   AF-A0A4Z2I6L4-F1
#
_cell.length_a   1.000
_cell.length_b   1.000
_cell.length_c   1.000
_cell.angle_alpha   90.00
_cell.angle_beta   90.00
_cell.angle_gamma   90.00
#
_symmetry.space_group_name_H-M   'P 1'
#
loop_
_entity.id
_entity.type
_entity.pdbx_description
1 polymer ?
#
loop_
_entity_poly.entity_id
_entity_poly.type
_entity_poly.pdbx_seq_one_letter_code
_entity_poly.pdbx_strand_id
1 'polypeptide(L)'
;METPMTNEDRVEDIIHRWRNTPEDNLKPEDYEQFKSLGCASLTQGDGAQLLEFLQEEKNQGMVRSMGCVLMAPLLTRVVKKEEESLDHCQAAITHLTTTCRPNPLVHSLLELIEDVDPGAISDTVLALLDGGTKAASVGSALSGLHGQLARLPVPYTRPQEEADAHGLCRGYGALAALARPFVEEVKGGDGDEEELRTELLKL
;
A
#
# COMPACT_ATOMS: atom_id res chain seq x y z
N MET A 1 -30.84 25.75 24.34
CA MET A 1 -29.51 25.62 24.95
C MET A 1 -28.87 24.48 24.19
N GLU A 2 -28.12 24.79 23.14
CA GLU A 2 -27.46 23.77 22.31
C GLU A 2 -26.29 23.21 23.13
N THR A 3 -26.33 21.91 23.39
CA THR A 3 -25.21 21.17 23.97
C THR A 3 -24.02 21.28 23.01
N PRO A 4 -22.82 21.63 23.50
CA PRO A 4 -21.64 21.72 22.64
C PRO A 4 -21.36 20.34 22.04
N MET A 5 -21.39 20.28 20.72
CA MET A 5 -21.13 19.08 19.92
C MET A 5 -19.75 18.52 20.29
N THR A 6 -19.70 17.26 20.70
CA THR A 6 -18.44 16.64 21.12
C THR A 6 -17.59 16.27 19.90
N ASN A 7 -16.28 16.04 20.07
CA ASN A 7 -15.42 15.64 18.95
C ASN A 7 -15.83 14.31 18.32
N GLU A 8 -16.41 13.39 19.11
CA GLU A 8 -16.93 12.10 18.61
C GLU A 8 -18.16 12.30 17.71
N ASP A 9 -19.10 13.17 18.11
CA ASP A 9 -20.28 13.49 17.29
C ASP A 9 -19.88 14.06 15.92
N ARG A 10 -18.84 14.90 15.90
CA ARG A 10 -18.31 15.49 14.65
C ARG A 10 -17.68 14.44 13.74
N VAL A 11 -16.99 13.45 14.30
CA VAL A 11 -16.36 12.37 13.53
C VAL A 11 -17.42 11.45 12.94
N GLU A 12 -18.46 11.07 13.70
CA GLU A 12 -19.54 10.23 13.18
C GLU A 12 -20.34 10.94 12.08
N ASP A 13 -20.60 12.25 12.20
CA ASP A 13 -21.23 13.04 11.15
C ASP A 13 -20.41 13.04 9.84
N ILE A 14 -19.09 13.17 9.95
CA ILE A 14 -18.17 13.13 8.80
C ILE A 14 -18.18 11.75 8.15
N ILE A 15 -18.12 10.68 8.95
CA ILE A 15 -18.17 9.29 8.47
C ILE A 15 -19.51 9.01 7.79
N HIS A 16 -20.62 9.43 8.40
CA HIS A 16 -21.95 9.27 7.83
C HIS A 16 -22.08 10.00 6.49
N ARG A 17 -21.52 11.21 6.38
CA ARG A 17 -21.45 11.93 5.11
C ARG A 17 -20.68 11.14 4.06
N TRP A 18 -19.50 10.60 4.38
CA TRP A 18 -18.71 9.80 3.42
C TRP A 18 -19.44 8.55 2.94
N ARG A 19 -20.08 7.80 3.86
CA ARG A 19 -20.88 6.60 3.52
C ARG A 19 -21.96 6.90 2.48
N ASN A 20 -22.55 8.09 2.52
CA ASN A 20 -23.67 8.50 1.65
C ASN A 20 -23.23 9.34 0.44
N THR A 21 -21.95 9.65 0.31
CA THR A 21 -21.43 10.45 -0.80
C THR A 21 -20.96 9.54 -1.92
N PRO A 22 -21.50 9.65 -3.16
CA PRO A 22 -20.97 8.93 -4.30
C PRO A 22 -19.50 9.29 -4.55
N GLU A 23 -18.71 8.33 -5.02
CA GLU A 23 -17.27 8.51 -5.20
C GLU A 23 -16.91 9.72 -6.07
N ASP A 24 -17.63 9.96 -7.16
CA ASP A 24 -17.40 11.09 -8.07
C ASP A 24 -17.65 12.46 -7.41
N ASN A 25 -18.30 12.48 -6.25
CA ASN A 25 -18.57 13.68 -5.46
C ASN A 25 -17.63 13.83 -4.25
N LEU A 26 -16.74 12.86 -3.99
CA LEU A 26 -15.72 12.97 -2.95
C LEU A 26 -14.66 13.98 -3.37
N LYS A 27 -14.34 14.89 -2.45
CA LYS A 27 -13.38 15.96 -2.71
C LYS A 27 -12.01 15.60 -2.16
N PRO A 28 -10.91 16.19 -2.67
CA PRO A 28 -9.57 15.98 -2.11
C PRO A 28 -9.49 16.19 -0.59
N GLU A 29 -10.25 17.14 -0.05
CA GLU A 29 -10.30 17.39 1.40
C GLU A 29 -10.89 16.22 2.20
N ASP A 30 -11.75 15.40 1.57
CA ASP A 30 -12.32 14.21 2.18
C ASP A 30 -11.26 13.11 2.33
N TYR A 31 -10.42 12.94 1.30
CA TYR A 31 -9.28 12.00 1.34
C TYR A 31 -8.25 12.42 2.41
N GLU A 32 -7.93 13.71 2.49
CA GLU A 32 -7.00 14.23 3.51
C GLU A 32 -7.57 14.10 4.93
N GLN A 33 -8.86 14.36 5.13
CA GLN A 33 -9.51 14.16 6.42
C GLN A 33 -9.54 12.68 6.81
N PHE A 34 -9.86 11.78 5.87
CA PHE A 34 -9.83 10.33 6.11
C PHE A 34 -8.42 9.86 6.49
N LYS A 35 -7.40 10.32 5.75
CA LYS A 35 -5.99 10.07 6.04
C LYS A 35 -5.60 10.55 7.44
N SER A 36 -5.96 11.79 7.78
CA SER A 36 -5.65 12.40 9.07
C SER A 36 -6.27 11.64 10.24
N LEU A 37 -7.55 11.25 10.13
CA LEU A 37 -8.23 10.46 11.15
C LEU A 37 -7.60 9.07 11.31
N GLY A 38 -7.35 8.36 10.20
CA GLY A 38 -6.71 7.03 10.27
C GLY A 38 -5.28 7.09 10.83
N CYS A 39 -4.50 8.12 10.47
CA CYS A 39 -3.17 8.37 11.05
C CYS A 39 -3.24 8.65 12.56
N ALA A 40 -4.24 9.41 13.01
CA ALA A 40 -4.45 9.68 14.42
C ALA A 40 -4.78 8.38 15.19
N SER A 41 -5.68 7.54 14.65
CA SER A 41 -6.01 6.23 15.22
C SER A 41 -4.78 5.31 15.31
N LEU A 42 -3.96 5.27 14.26
CA LEU A 42 -2.68 4.55 14.31
C LEU A 42 -1.80 5.10 15.43
N THR A 43 -1.57 6.41 15.47
CA THR A 43 -0.72 7.09 16.47
C THR A 43 -1.12 6.79 17.91
N GLN A 44 -2.42 6.66 18.17
CA GLN A 44 -2.98 6.36 19.49
C GLN A 44 -2.89 4.88 19.88
N GLY A 45 -2.47 4.00 18.99
CA GLY A 45 -2.37 2.55 19.24
C GLY A 45 -3.64 1.78 18.90
N ASP A 46 -4.66 2.46 18.34
CA ASP A 46 -5.97 1.88 18.04
C ASP A 46 -6.00 1.13 16.70
N GLY A 47 -4.92 0.40 16.39
CA GLY A 47 -4.79 -0.35 15.14
C GLY A 47 -5.90 -1.40 14.97
N ALA A 48 -6.36 -1.99 16.08
CA ALA A 48 -7.48 -2.93 16.09
C ALA A 48 -8.81 -2.25 15.72
N GLN A 49 -9.06 -1.05 16.26
CA GLN A 49 -10.29 -0.30 15.97
C GLN A 49 -10.29 0.23 14.53
N LEU A 50 -9.13 0.65 14.03
CA LEU A 50 -8.99 1.01 12.62
C LEU A 50 -9.25 -0.20 11.71
N LEU A 51 -8.73 -1.38 12.06
CA LEU A 51 -8.99 -2.60 11.30
C LEU A 51 -10.48 -2.96 11.29
N GLU A 52 -11.14 -2.92 12.45
CA GLU A 52 -12.57 -3.18 12.56
C GLU A 52 -13.37 -2.20 11.69
N PHE A 53 -13.07 -0.90 11.79
CA PHE A 53 -13.68 0.14 10.96
C PHE A 53 -13.48 -0.13 9.46
N LEU A 54 -12.28 -0.52 9.04
CA LEU A 54 -12.01 -0.82 7.64
C LEU A 54 -12.81 -2.04 7.15
N GLN A 55 -13.02 -3.05 8.00
CA GLN A 55 -13.73 -4.29 7.67
C GLN A 55 -15.26 -4.18 7.76
N GLU A 56 -15.80 -3.15 8.41
CA GLU A 56 -17.24 -2.96 8.53
C GLU A 56 -17.93 -2.84 7.16
N GLU A 57 -19.01 -3.60 6.95
CA GLU A 57 -19.72 -3.68 5.66
C GLU A 57 -20.27 -2.31 5.22
N LYS A 58 -20.82 -1.54 6.17
CA LYS A 58 -21.33 -0.18 5.94
C LYS A 58 -20.25 0.81 5.49
N ASN A 59 -18.96 0.48 5.68
CA ASN A 59 -17.83 1.34 5.35
C ASN A 59 -17.18 0.96 4.00
N GLN A 60 -17.51 -0.20 3.43
CA GLN A 60 -16.82 -0.73 2.24
C GLN A 60 -16.86 0.22 1.03
N GLY A 61 -17.96 0.97 0.87
CA GLY A 61 -18.07 1.98 -0.20
C GLY A 61 -16.98 3.05 -0.11
N MET A 62 -16.81 3.66 1.07
CA MET A 62 -15.78 4.67 1.27
C MET A 62 -14.37 4.07 1.36
N VAL A 63 -14.21 2.87 1.93
CA VAL A 63 -12.90 2.18 2.00
C VAL A 63 -12.41 1.84 0.60
N ARG A 64 -13.29 1.39 -0.28
CA ARG A 64 -12.94 1.12 -1.68
C ARG A 64 -12.41 2.34 -2.42
N SER A 65 -12.96 3.53 -2.13
CA SER A 65 -12.58 4.78 -2.79
C SER A 65 -11.39 5.48 -2.13
N MET A 66 -11.40 5.62 -0.80
CA MET A 66 -10.44 6.44 -0.04
C MET A 66 -9.40 5.62 0.72
N GLY A 67 -9.60 4.31 0.94
CA GLY A 67 -8.78 3.50 1.84
C GLY A 67 -7.29 3.44 1.47
N CYS A 68 -6.95 3.65 0.19
CA CYS A 68 -5.56 3.65 -0.28
C CYS A 68 -4.68 4.71 0.41
N VAL A 69 -5.25 5.83 0.88
CA VAL A 69 -4.50 6.89 1.54
C VAL A 69 -3.88 6.46 2.87
N LEU A 70 -4.37 5.36 3.46
CA LEU A 70 -3.84 4.78 4.69
C LEU A 70 -2.72 3.76 4.44
N MET A 71 -2.45 3.40 3.19
CA MET A 71 -1.44 2.40 2.87
C MET A 71 -0.04 2.87 3.29
N ALA A 72 0.27 4.15 3.05
CA ALA A 72 1.51 4.79 3.48
C ALA A 72 1.79 4.75 4.98
N PRO A 73 0.90 5.26 5.85
CA PRO A 73 1.11 5.22 7.28
C PRO A 73 1.13 3.79 7.86
N LEU A 74 0.37 2.85 7.28
CA LEU A 74 0.36 1.45 7.71
C LEU A 74 1.70 0.75 7.42
N LEU A 75 2.21 0.88 6.20
CA LEU A 75 3.49 0.27 5.81
C LEU A 75 4.65 0.86 6.60
N THR A 76 4.63 2.17 6.85
CA THR A 76 5.65 2.83 7.68
C THR A 76 5.74 2.20 9.08
N ARG A 77 4.62 1.78 9.68
CA ARG A 77 4.62 1.10 10.98
C ARG A 77 5.15 -0.32 10.92
N VAL A 78 4.77 -1.07 9.88
CA VAL A 78 5.28 -2.43 9.67
C VAL A 78 6.80 -2.40 9.48
N VAL A 79 7.31 -1.47 8.68
CA VAL A 79 8.75 -1.28 8.45
C VAL A 79 9.48 -0.89 9.73
N LYS A 80 8.90 0.01 10.54
CA LYS A 80 9.46 0.40 11.84
C LYS A 80 9.34 -0.68 12.92
N LYS A 81 8.66 -1.80 12.63
CA LYS A 81 8.44 -2.94 13.53
C LYS A 81 7.87 -2.52 14.90
N GLU A 82 6.86 -1.66 14.88
CA GLU A 82 6.12 -1.32 16.10
C GLU A 82 5.29 -2.54 16.56
N GLU A 83 5.83 -3.33 17.49
CA GLU A 83 5.33 -4.68 17.89
C GLU A 83 3.86 -4.70 18.32
N GLU A 84 3.38 -3.66 19.02
CA GLU A 84 2.03 -3.66 19.63
C GLU A 84 0.87 -3.62 18.62
N SER A 85 1.11 -3.20 17.37
CA SER A 85 0.08 -3.09 16.34
C SER A 85 0.42 -3.80 15.02
N LEU A 86 1.50 -4.58 14.98
CA LEU A 86 2.03 -5.13 13.73
C LEU A 86 1.02 -6.05 13.02
N ASP A 87 0.40 -6.97 13.75
CA ASP A 87 -0.60 -7.91 13.22
C ASP A 87 -1.83 -7.17 12.66
N HIS A 88 -2.31 -6.14 13.37
CA HIS A 88 -3.44 -5.33 12.92
C HIS A 88 -3.10 -4.48 11.70
N CYS A 89 -1.88 -3.91 11.65
CA CYS A 89 -1.41 -3.16 10.48
C CYS A 89 -1.29 -4.06 9.26
N GLN A 90 -0.75 -5.28 9.40
CA GLN A 90 -0.68 -6.26 8.32
C GLN A 90 -2.07 -6.67 7.83
N ALA A 91 -2.98 -7.00 8.74
CA ALA A 91 -4.36 -7.33 8.39
C ALA A 91 -5.08 -6.17 7.68
N ALA A 92 -4.84 -4.92 8.09
CA ALA A 92 -5.39 -3.74 7.45
C ALA A 92 -4.84 -3.57 6.03
N ILE A 93 -3.52 -3.74 5.84
CA ILE A 93 -2.88 -3.71 4.51
C ILE A 93 -3.53 -4.76 3.60
N THR A 94 -3.64 -6.01 4.07
CA THR A 94 -4.27 -7.11 3.29
C THR A 94 -5.73 -6.80 2.95
N HIS A 95 -6.48 -6.20 3.87
CA HIS A 95 -7.86 -5.82 3.59
C HIS A 95 -7.94 -4.70 2.55
N LEU A 96 -7.06 -3.70 2.63
CA LEU A 96 -7.02 -2.60 1.68
C LEU A 96 -6.56 -3.05 0.28
N THR A 97 -5.61 -3.97 0.18
CA THR A 97 -5.18 -4.52 -1.13
C THR A 97 -6.29 -5.28 -1.84
N THR A 98 -7.18 -5.93 -1.08
CA THR A 98 -8.31 -6.68 -1.64
C THR A 98 -9.55 -5.81 -1.91
N THR A 99 -9.68 -4.68 -1.22
CA THR A 99 -10.89 -3.84 -1.24
C THR A 99 -10.74 -2.58 -2.10
N CYS A 100 -9.58 -1.92 -2.06
CA CYS A 100 -9.37 -0.65 -2.76
C CYS A 100 -9.14 -0.84 -4.27
N ARG A 101 -9.35 0.24 -5.03
CA ARG A 101 -9.11 0.23 -6.47
C ARG A 101 -7.61 0.08 -6.77
N PRO A 102 -7.21 -0.67 -7.82
CA PRO A 102 -5.80 -0.93 -8.11
C PRO A 102 -4.98 0.33 -8.40
N ASN A 103 -5.53 1.29 -9.17
CA ASN A 103 -4.76 2.46 -9.62
C ASN A 103 -4.44 3.44 -8.49
N PRO A 104 -5.40 3.89 -7.65
CA PRO A 104 -5.09 4.72 -6.49
C PRO A 104 -4.19 4.02 -5.49
N LEU A 105 -4.36 2.70 -5.33
CA LEU A 105 -3.54 1.88 -4.44
C LEU A 105 -2.08 1.90 -4.91
N VAL A 106 -1.81 1.57 -6.17
CA VAL A 106 -0.45 1.61 -6.73
C VAL A 106 0.14 3.03 -6.64
N HIS A 107 -0.64 4.08 -6.84
CA HIS A 107 -0.16 5.45 -6.70
C HIS A 107 0.26 5.78 -5.26
N SER A 108 -0.57 5.46 -4.27
CA SER A 108 -0.23 5.64 -2.85
C SER A 108 0.97 4.79 -2.42
N LEU A 109 1.19 3.64 -3.07
CA LEU A 109 2.39 2.82 -2.87
C LEU A 109 3.64 3.40 -3.52
N LEU A 110 3.51 4.02 -4.70
CA LEU A 110 4.64 4.67 -5.37
C LEU A 110 5.07 5.93 -4.62
N GLU A 111 4.14 6.73 -4.11
CA GLU A 111 4.42 7.90 -3.26
C GLU A 111 5.27 7.52 -2.03
N LEU A 112 4.94 6.39 -1.41
CA LEU A 112 5.72 5.80 -0.31
C LEU A 112 7.17 5.54 -0.69
N ILE A 113 7.39 5.00 -1.89
CA ILE A 113 8.72 4.57 -2.33
C ILE A 113 9.58 5.79 -2.71
N GLU A 114 8.99 6.93 -3.09
CA GLU A 114 9.73 8.17 -3.36
C GLU A 114 10.38 8.77 -2.10
N ASP A 115 9.73 8.63 -0.93
CA ASP A 115 10.12 9.26 0.34
C ASP A 115 10.87 8.33 1.34
N VAL A 116 11.06 7.05 1.03
CA VAL A 116 11.66 6.07 1.94
C VAL A 116 13.19 6.07 1.88
N ASP A 117 13.83 5.99 3.05
CA ASP A 117 15.29 5.79 3.22
C ASP A 117 15.74 4.55 2.42
N PRO A 118 16.81 4.63 1.60
CA PRO A 118 17.45 3.48 0.95
C PRO A 118 17.48 2.19 1.77
N GLY A 119 17.77 2.25 3.07
CA GLY A 119 17.81 1.06 3.93
C GLY A 119 16.46 0.39 4.21
N ALA A 120 15.35 1.12 4.09
CA ALA A 120 13.98 0.66 4.34
C ALA A 120 13.21 0.32 3.04
N ILE A 121 13.82 0.57 1.87
CA ILE A 121 13.22 0.29 0.55
C ILE A 121 12.92 -1.20 0.41
N SER A 122 13.87 -2.09 0.75
CA SER A 122 13.69 -3.54 0.66
C SER A 122 12.51 -4.05 1.50
N ASP A 123 12.37 -3.57 2.73
CA ASP A 123 11.30 -4.00 3.65
C ASP A 123 9.93 -3.46 3.18
N THR A 124 9.91 -2.24 2.62
CA THR A 124 8.72 -1.65 2.01
C THR A 124 8.31 -2.44 0.78
N VAL A 125 9.25 -2.77 -0.12
CA VAL A 125 9.00 -3.63 -1.29
C VAL A 125 8.43 -4.97 -0.85
N LEU A 126 9.07 -5.68 0.09
CA LEU A 126 8.60 -6.99 0.56
C LEU A 126 7.16 -6.97 1.07
N ALA A 127 6.78 -5.96 1.85
CA ALA A 127 5.42 -5.81 2.35
C ALA A 127 4.37 -5.55 1.25
N LEU A 128 4.78 -5.05 0.08
CA LEU A 128 3.91 -4.79 -1.07
C LEU A 128 3.62 -6.04 -1.91
N LEU A 129 4.54 -7.00 -1.90
CA LEU A 129 4.52 -8.16 -2.79
C LEU A 129 3.46 -9.20 -2.40
N ASP A 130 3.02 -9.22 -1.15
CA ASP A 130 1.95 -10.12 -0.68
C ASP A 130 0.54 -9.68 -1.13
N GLY A 131 0.41 -8.55 -1.84
CA GLY A 131 -0.87 -7.86 -2.06
C GLY A 131 -1.64 -8.12 -3.37
N GLY A 132 -1.10 -8.81 -4.37
CA GLY A 132 -1.81 -9.22 -5.61
C GLY A 132 -2.38 -8.09 -6.50
N THR A 133 -1.74 -7.77 -7.63
CA THR A 133 -2.17 -6.71 -8.57
C THR A 133 -2.44 -7.23 -10.00
N LYS A 134 -3.30 -6.53 -10.76
CA LYS A 134 -3.63 -6.83 -12.18
C LYS A 134 -2.52 -6.38 -13.16
N ALA A 135 -2.49 -6.97 -14.36
CA ALA A 135 -1.48 -6.80 -15.42
C ALA A 135 -0.91 -5.37 -15.66
N ALA A 136 -1.73 -4.36 -15.95
CA ALA A 136 -1.24 -3.01 -16.26
C ALA A 136 -0.67 -2.28 -15.02
N SER A 137 -1.24 -2.54 -13.84
CA SER A 137 -0.69 -2.06 -12.56
C SER A 137 0.64 -2.72 -12.21
N VAL A 138 0.92 -3.92 -12.72
CA VAL A 138 2.13 -4.69 -12.43
C VAL A 138 3.34 -4.08 -13.14
N GLY A 139 3.22 -3.67 -14.41
CA GLY A 139 4.31 -3.01 -15.15
C GLY A 139 4.81 -1.74 -14.46
N SER A 140 3.88 -0.85 -14.12
CA SER A 140 4.19 0.40 -13.43
C SER A 140 4.75 0.16 -12.02
N ALA A 141 4.19 -0.79 -11.27
CA ALA A 141 4.69 -1.16 -9.95
C ALA A 141 6.11 -1.74 -10.02
N LEU A 142 6.35 -2.70 -10.92
CA LEU A 142 7.66 -3.31 -11.11
C LEU A 142 8.71 -2.27 -11.53
N SER A 143 8.34 -1.31 -12.37
CA SER A 143 9.26 -0.27 -12.86
C SER A 143 9.60 0.74 -11.76
N GLY A 144 8.61 1.14 -10.95
CA GLY A 144 8.84 1.95 -9.76
C GLY A 144 9.72 1.24 -8.72
N LEU A 145 9.45 -0.04 -8.45
CA LEU A 145 10.26 -0.86 -7.53
C LEU A 145 11.68 -1.05 -8.06
N HIS A 146 11.85 -1.33 -9.35
CA HIS A 146 13.16 -1.46 -10.00
C HIS A 146 13.97 -0.17 -9.90
N GLY A 147 13.37 0.97 -10.24
CA GLY A 147 14.05 2.28 -10.20
C GLY A 147 14.57 2.63 -8.81
N GLN A 148 13.98 2.05 -7.77
CA GLN A 148 14.29 2.36 -6.37
C GLN A 148 15.33 1.39 -5.80
N LEU A 149 15.24 0.11 -6.15
CA LEU A 149 16.34 -0.83 -5.91
C LEU A 149 17.61 -0.39 -6.65
N ALA A 150 17.50 0.19 -7.84
CA ALA A 150 18.63 0.72 -8.60
C ALA A 150 19.37 1.88 -7.91
N ARG A 151 18.77 2.52 -6.89
CA ARG A 151 19.40 3.57 -6.08
C ARG A 151 20.24 3.01 -4.94
N LEU A 152 20.10 1.73 -4.60
CA LEU A 152 20.84 1.10 -3.52
C LEU A 152 22.29 0.83 -3.95
N PRO A 153 23.26 0.91 -3.02
CA PRO A 153 24.65 0.66 -3.35
C PRO A 153 24.85 -0.80 -3.79
N VAL A 154 25.46 -0.97 -4.95
CA VAL A 154 25.75 -2.29 -5.52
C VAL A 154 26.90 -2.94 -4.73
N PRO A 155 26.73 -4.15 -4.18
CA PRO A 155 27.82 -4.87 -3.53
C PRO A 155 28.84 -5.30 -4.59
N TYR A 156 30.13 -5.15 -4.28
CA TYR A 156 31.24 -5.49 -5.19
C TYR A 156 31.99 -6.75 -4.76
N THR A 157 31.61 -7.35 -3.63
CA THR A 157 32.27 -8.50 -3.03
C THR A 157 31.26 -9.45 -2.41
N ARG A 158 31.57 -10.76 -2.38
CA ARG A 158 30.70 -11.78 -1.78
C ARG A 158 30.30 -11.50 -0.33
N PRO A 159 31.20 -11.03 0.56
CA PRO A 159 30.79 -10.70 1.92
C PRO A 159 29.79 -9.54 2.00
N GLN A 160 29.81 -8.60 1.05
CA GLN A 160 28.82 -7.51 0.98
C GLN A 160 27.48 -8.01 0.45
N GLU A 161 27.49 -8.92 -0.52
CA GLU A 161 26.28 -9.60 -1.02
C GLU A 161 25.62 -10.42 0.10
N GLU A 162 26.41 -11.17 0.88
CA GLU A 162 25.91 -11.98 2.00
C GLU A 162 25.41 -11.13 3.17
N ALA A 163 26.11 -10.02 3.48
CA ALA A 163 25.67 -9.10 4.52
C ALA A 163 24.38 -8.37 4.14
N ASP A 164 24.18 -8.11 2.84
CA ASP A 164 23.02 -7.44 2.25
C ASP A 164 22.55 -6.24 3.08
N ALA A 165 23.50 -5.39 3.48
CA ALA A 165 23.30 -4.36 4.51
C ALA A 165 22.21 -3.34 4.14
N HIS A 166 21.98 -3.15 2.84
CA HIS A 166 20.98 -2.23 2.30
C HIS A 166 19.77 -2.98 1.69
N GLY A 167 19.72 -4.31 1.81
CA GLY A 167 18.60 -5.10 1.31
C GLY A 167 18.51 -5.21 -0.22
N LEU A 168 19.57 -4.88 -0.96
CA LEU A 168 19.55 -4.94 -2.42
C LEU A 168 19.33 -6.36 -2.94
N CYS A 169 20.02 -7.35 -2.37
CA CYS A 169 19.93 -8.74 -2.81
C CYS A 169 18.56 -9.32 -2.46
N ARG A 170 18.05 -9.07 -1.25
CA ARG A 170 16.69 -9.46 -0.85
C ARG A 170 15.62 -8.75 -1.66
N GLY A 171 15.77 -7.46 -1.91
CA GLY A 171 14.86 -6.65 -2.71
C GLY A 171 14.72 -7.16 -4.15
N TYR A 172 15.83 -7.40 -4.85
CA TYR A 172 15.78 -7.97 -6.20
C TYR A 172 15.31 -9.43 -6.21
N GLY A 173 15.65 -10.23 -5.20
CA GLY A 173 15.13 -11.59 -5.05
C GLY A 173 13.61 -11.61 -4.91
N ALA A 174 13.07 -10.67 -4.14
CA ALA A 174 11.63 -10.51 -3.94
C ALA A 174 10.93 -9.97 -5.21
N LEU A 175 11.53 -8.98 -5.87
CA LEU A 175 11.03 -8.47 -7.16
C LEU A 175 10.96 -9.58 -8.22
N ALA A 176 11.99 -10.43 -8.28
CA ALA A 176 12.01 -11.59 -9.17
C ALA A 176 10.92 -12.62 -8.80
N ALA A 177 10.67 -12.85 -7.51
CA ALA A 177 9.59 -13.72 -7.05
C ALA A 177 8.20 -13.18 -7.43
N LEU A 178 8.00 -11.86 -7.32
CA LEU A 178 6.76 -11.19 -7.77
C LEU A 178 6.57 -11.28 -9.28
N ALA A 179 7.63 -11.04 -10.06
CA ALA A 179 7.53 -11.06 -11.51
C ALA A 179 7.30 -12.48 -12.07
N ARG A 180 7.63 -13.52 -11.28
CA ARG A 180 7.62 -14.92 -11.73
C ARG A 180 6.25 -15.44 -12.21
N PRO A 181 5.13 -15.26 -11.49
CA PRO A 181 3.82 -15.70 -11.97
C PRO A 181 3.44 -15.06 -13.31
N PHE A 182 3.74 -13.77 -13.49
CA PHE A 182 3.48 -13.05 -14.74
C PHE A 182 4.34 -13.53 -15.91
N VAL A 183 5.62 -13.82 -15.65
CA VAL A 183 6.53 -14.39 -16.67
C VAL A 183 6.09 -15.80 -17.08
N GLU A 184 5.56 -16.60 -16.16
CA GLU A 184 5.03 -17.93 -16.46
C GLU A 184 3.65 -17.87 -17.14
N GLU A 185 2.82 -16.88 -16.80
CA GLU A 185 1.53 -16.62 -17.47
C GLU A 185 1.72 -16.21 -18.94
N VAL A 186 2.70 -15.34 -19.24
CA VAL A 186 3.08 -14.93 -20.61
C VAL A 186 3.75 -16.06 -21.42
N LYS A 187 4.19 -17.13 -20.76
CA LYS A 187 4.67 -18.35 -21.43
C LYS A 187 3.55 -19.36 -21.69
N GLY A 188 2.38 -19.16 -21.07
CA GLY A 188 1.25 -20.10 -21.03
C GLY A 188 0.16 -19.88 -22.08
N GLY A 189 -0.02 -18.67 -22.61
CA GLY A 189 -0.88 -18.35 -23.76
C GLY A 189 -2.40 -18.42 -23.54
N ASP A 190 -3.07 -17.27 -23.34
CA ASP A 190 -4.26 -16.84 -24.13
C ASP A 190 -4.67 -15.37 -23.85
N GLY A 191 -4.93 -14.59 -24.91
CA GLY A 191 -5.76 -13.37 -24.89
C GLY A 191 -5.15 -12.04 -24.40
N ASP A 192 -4.90 -11.88 -23.10
CA ASP A 192 -4.51 -10.59 -22.46
C ASP A 192 -2.96 -10.35 -22.44
N GLU A 193 -2.25 -11.12 -23.25
CA GLU A 193 -0.81 -11.37 -23.15
C GLU A 193 0.06 -10.25 -23.76
N GLU A 194 -0.48 -9.42 -24.66
CA GLU A 194 0.32 -8.42 -25.38
C GLU A 194 0.65 -7.18 -24.52
N GLU A 195 -0.29 -6.72 -23.70
CA GLU A 195 -0.10 -5.59 -22.78
C GLU A 195 0.89 -5.95 -21.67
N LEU A 196 0.71 -7.12 -21.06
CA LEU A 196 1.60 -7.63 -20.00
C LEU A 196 3.04 -7.84 -20.51
N ARG A 197 3.16 -8.35 -21.74
CA ARG A 197 4.45 -8.54 -22.41
C ARG A 197 5.11 -7.23 -22.80
N THR A 198 4.36 -6.25 -23.28
CA THR A 198 4.93 -4.92 -23.60
C THR A 198 5.36 -4.17 -22.35
N GLU A 199 4.65 -4.30 -21.23
CA GLU A 199 5.06 -3.71 -19.96
C GLU A 199 6.29 -4.40 -19.35
N LEU A 200 6.39 -5.73 -19.39
CA LEU A 200 7.57 -6.46 -18.92
C LEU A 200 8.84 -6.16 -19.76
N LEU A 201 8.68 -5.86 -21.05
CA LEU A 201 9.81 -5.49 -21.92
C LEU A 201 10.34 -4.05 -21.69
N LYS A 202 9.61 -3.23 -20.91
CA LYS A 202 10.02 -1.87 -20.54
C LYS A 202 10.76 -1.79 -19.20
N LEU A 203 10.78 -2.88 -18.42
CA LEU A 203 11.62 -3.05 -17.23
C LEU A 203 13.08 -3.23 -17.63
#